data_AF-A0A537CU14-F1
#
_entry.id   AF-A0A537CU14-F1
#
_cell.length_a   1.000
_cell.length_b   1.000
_cell.length_c   1.000
_cell.angle_alpha   90.00
_cell.angle_beta   90.00
_cell.angle_gamma   90.00
#
_symmetry.space_group_name_H-M   'P 1'
#
loop_
_entity.id
_entity.type
_entity.pdbx_description
1 polymer ?
#
loop_
_entity_poly.entity_id
_entity_poly.type
_entity_poly.pdbx_seq_one_letter_code
_entity_poly.pdbx_strand_id
1 'polypeptide(L)'
;MRRAFAALAIFCVAAVLASSGDIRTAELAPEARQALEQIKAGGPFSYPNDGRTFGNREAHLPKRGRGYYREYTVPTPGARDRGARRIVAGRGGEFYYTEDHYRTFKRIIE
;
A
#
# COMPACT_ATOMS: atom_id res chain seq x y z
N MET A 1 33.87 44.14 -25.38
CA MET A 1 33.84 43.88 -23.92
C MET A 1 32.41 43.97 -23.43
N ARG A 2 31.84 42.87 -22.92
CA ARG A 2 30.95 42.80 -21.74
C ARG A 2 30.36 41.39 -21.68
N ARG A 3 30.88 40.64 -20.71
CA ARG A 3 30.37 39.35 -20.26
C ARG A 3 29.06 39.61 -19.50
N ALA A 4 28.08 38.73 -19.66
CA ALA A 4 27.08 38.49 -18.63
C ALA A 4 26.73 37.00 -18.66
N PHE A 5 27.24 36.28 -17.67
CA PHE A 5 26.72 34.98 -17.26
C PHE A 5 25.38 35.22 -16.55
N ALA A 6 24.36 34.44 -16.89
CA ALA A 6 23.24 34.20 -16.00
C ALA A 6 23.12 32.68 -15.83
N ALA A 7 23.42 32.23 -14.61
CA ALA A 7 23.26 30.87 -14.16
C ALA A 7 21.85 30.66 -13.58
N LEU A 8 21.43 29.39 -13.57
CA LEU A 8 20.39 28.81 -12.71
C LEU A 8 18.94 29.21 -13.04
N ALA A 9 17.96 28.32 -13.12
CA ALA A 9 17.83 27.07 -12.37
C ALA A 9 17.21 25.95 -13.22
N ILE A 10 17.85 24.78 -13.13
CA ILE A 10 17.24 23.49 -13.43
C ILE A 10 16.19 23.26 -12.34
N PHE A 11 14.92 23.48 -12.66
CA PHE A 11 13.82 22.96 -11.85
C PHE A 11 13.49 21.57 -12.40
N CYS A 12 14.32 20.58 -12.08
CA CYS A 12 13.95 19.18 -12.23
C CYS A 12 12.91 18.86 -11.16
N VAL A 13 11.64 19.22 -11.42
CA VAL A 13 10.54 18.47 -10.82
C VAL A 13 10.43 17.20 -11.62
N ALA A 14 11.28 16.23 -11.30
CA ALA A 14 10.92 14.85 -11.54
C ALA A 14 9.76 14.55 -10.58
N ALA A 15 8.56 14.99 -10.93
CA ALA A 15 7.36 14.35 -10.45
C ALA A 15 7.42 12.94 -11.01
N VAL A 16 7.99 12.03 -10.22
CA VAL A 16 7.83 10.59 -10.45
C VAL A 16 6.33 10.39 -10.48
N LEU A 17 5.79 10.16 -11.69
CA LEU A 17 4.40 9.77 -11.90
C LEU A 17 4.22 8.50 -11.07
N ALA A 18 3.67 8.63 -9.86
CA ALA A 18 3.11 7.50 -9.18
C ALA A 18 2.06 6.95 -10.15
N SER A 19 2.31 5.75 -10.67
CA SER A 19 1.29 5.02 -11.41
C SER A 19 0.03 5.05 -10.55
N SER A 20 -1.15 5.25 -11.15
CA SER A 20 -2.42 5.30 -10.42
C SER A 20 -2.69 4.02 -9.58
N GLY A 21 -1.88 2.98 -9.76
CA GLY A 21 -1.86 1.76 -8.97
C GLY A 21 -0.74 1.61 -7.93
N ASP A 22 0.16 2.58 -7.70
CA ASP A 22 1.21 2.52 -6.66
C ASP A 22 1.00 3.63 -5.60
N ILE A 23 1.40 3.38 -4.35
CA ILE A 23 1.39 4.35 -3.24
C ILE A 23 2.67 4.19 -2.40
N ARG A 24 3.33 5.30 -2.05
CA ARG A 24 4.51 5.24 -1.19
C ARG A 24 4.12 4.95 0.25
N THR A 25 4.94 4.21 1.01
CA THR A 25 4.70 3.94 2.44
C THR A 25 4.44 5.23 3.21
N ALA A 26 5.19 6.30 2.93
CA ALA A 26 5.05 7.60 3.57
C ALA A 26 3.70 8.30 3.30
N GLU A 27 3.00 7.94 2.22
CA GLU A 27 1.72 8.53 1.82
C GLU A 27 0.51 7.77 2.40
N LEU A 28 0.74 6.61 3.01
CA LEU A 28 -0.30 5.86 3.69
C LEU A 28 -0.79 6.59 4.95
N ALA A 29 -2.09 6.43 5.21
CA ALA A 29 -2.68 6.83 6.48
C ALA A 29 -1.90 6.20 7.67
N PRO A 30 -1.78 6.88 8.82
CA PRO A 30 -1.01 6.37 9.96
C PRO A 30 -1.37 4.93 10.38
N GLU A 31 -2.65 4.58 10.36
CA GLU A 31 -3.12 3.24 10.72
C GLU A 31 -2.67 2.18 9.70
N ALA A 32 -2.61 2.55 8.41
CA ALA A 32 -2.12 1.65 7.37
C ALA A 32 -0.60 1.43 7.48
N ARG A 33 0.17 2.48 7.80
CA ARG A 33 1.61 2.35 8.08
C ARG A 33 1.87 1.44 9.28
N GLN A 34 1.14 1.62 10.36
CA GLN A 34 1.26 0.77 11.55
C GLN A 34 0.92 -0.69 11.24
N ALA A 35 -0.17 -0.93 10.51
CA ALA A 35 -0.56 -2.27 10.10
C ALA A 35 0.52 -2.91 9.20
N LEU A 36 1.10 -2.16 8.26
CA LEU A 36 2.18 -2.65 7.40
C LEU A 36 3.40 -3.12 8.24
N GLU A 37 3.83 -2.32 9.21
CA GLU A 37 4.95 -2.69 10.08
C GLU A 37 4.64 -3.93 10.93
N GLN A 38 3.42 -4.06 11.44
CA GLN A 38 2.98 -5.28 12.15
C GLN A 38 2.99 -6.51 11.24
N ILE A 39 2.56 -6.38 9.98
CA ILE A 39 2.60 -7.47 9.01
C ILE A 39 4.05 -7.89 8.72
N LYS A 40 4.95 -6.92 8.51
CA LYS A 40 6.39 -7.19 8.31
C LYS A 40 7.01 -7.89 9.52
N ALA A 41 6.59 -7.54 10.73
CA ALA A 41 7.04 -8.17 11.97
C ALA A 41 6.40 -9.55 12.24
N GLY A 42 5.37 -9.94 11.49
CA GLY A 42 4.66 -11.22 11.67
C GLY A 42 3.59 -11.20 12.77
N GLY A 43 3.13 -10.02 13.20
CA GLY A 43 2.11 -9.84 14.24
C GLY A 43 2.68 -9.29 15.55
N PRO A 44 1.90 -9.32 16.65
CA PRO A 44 0.57 -9.93 16.78
C PRO A 44 -0.52 -9.20 15.98
N PHE A 45 -1.61 -9.90 15.66
CA PHE A 45 -2.75 -9.35 14.93
C PHE A 45 -4.01 -9.34 15.81
N SER A 46 -4.73 -8.22 15.79
CA SER A 46 -5.86 -7.99 16.69
C SER A 46 -7.20 -8.50 16.16
N TYR A 47 -7.32 -8.78 14.85
CA TYR A 47 -8.59 -9.17 14.25
C TYR A 47 -8.63 -10.67 13.87
N PRO A 48 -9.75 -11.38 14.09
CA PRO A 48 -9.85 -12.83 13.85
C PRO A 48 -9.59 -13.32 12.42
N ASN A 49 -9.65 -12.41 11.44
CA ASN A 49 -9.47 -12.73 10.02
C ASN A 49 -8.12 -12.27 9.48
N ASP A 50 -7.29 -11.64 10.30
CA ASP A 50 -5.96 -11.23 9.88
C ASP A 50 -5.10 -12.46 9.60
N GLY A 51 -4.35 -12.41 8.49
CA GLY A 51 -3.54 -13.51 8.01
C GLY A 51 -4.31 -14.58 7.24
N ARG A 52 -5.64 -14.49 7.09
CA ARG A 52 -6.40 -15.43 6.23
C ARG A 52 -6.01 -15.31 4.77
N THR A 53 -6.22 -16.38 4.01
CA THR A 53 -5.95 -16.38 2.56
C THR A 53 -6.88 -15.40 1.85
N PHE A 54 -6.29 -14.45 1.12
CA PHE A 54 -7.00 -13.63 0.15
C PHE A 54 -7.07 -14.38 -1.19
N GLY A 55 -8.28 -14.61 -1.68
CA GLY A 55 -8.51 -15.48 -2.85
C GLY A 55 -8.19 -14.83 -4.20
N ASN A 56 -8.16 -13.49 -4.29
CA ASN A 56 -8.02 -12.75 -5.54
C ASN A 56 -8.96 -13.27 -6.66
N ARG A 57 -10.25 -13.50 -6.34
CA ARG A 57 -11.20 -14.15 -7.27
C ARG A 57 -11.57 -13.22 -8.43
N GLU A 58 -11.67 -11.93 -8.14
CA GLU A 58 -11.96 -10.85 -9.05
C GLU A 58 -10.72 -10.42 -9.86
N ALA A 59 -9.56 -11.03 -9.59
CA ALA A 59 -8.31 -10.83 -10.31
C ALA A 59 -7.81 -9.38 -10.37
N HIS A 60 -8.06 -8.58 -9.32
CA HIS A 60 -7.53 -7.22 -9.19
C HIS A 60 -6.01 -7.19 -8.95
N LEU A 61 -5.46 -8.25 -8.35
CA LEU A 61 -4.01 -8.44 -8.19
C LEU A 61 -3.46 -9.41 -9.24
N PRO A 62 -2.13 -9.43 -9.48
CA PRO A 62 -1.52 -10.41 -10.37
C PRO A 62 -1.94 -11.86 -10.06
N LYS A 63 -2.18 -12.65 -11.10
CA LYS A 63 -2.58 -14.07 -10.92
C LYS A 63 -1.41 -14.87 -10.34
N ARG A 64 -1.66 -15.49 -9.18
CA ARG A 64 -0.71 -16.34 -8.44
C ARG A 64 -1.42 -17.60 -7.95
N GLY A 65 -0.65 -18.60 -7.51
CA GLY A 65 -1.20 -19.84 -6.96
C GLY A 65 -2.06 -19.63 -5.71
N ARG A 66 -2.93 -20.60 -5.39
CA ARG A 66 -3.79 -20.55 -4.20
C ARG A 66 -2.95 -20.37 -2.93
N GLY A 67 -3.39 -19.49 -2.03
CA GLY A 67 -2.70 -19.25 -0.75
C GLY A 67 -1.45 -18.37 -0.86
N TYR A 68 -1.23 -17.74 -2.02
CA TYR A 68 -0.15 -16.77 -2.22
C TYR A 68 -0.39 -15.45 -1.47
N TYR A 69 -1.63 -14.97 -1.46
CA TYR A 69 -2.00 -13.72 -0.80
C TYR A 69 -2.64 -13.94 0.57
N ARG A 70 -2.33 -13.07 1.52
CA ARG A 70 -2.98 -12.98 2.84
C ARG A 70 -3.53 -11.59 3.09
N GLU A 71 -4.68 -11.48 3.73
CA GLU A 71 -5.31 -10.20 4.07
C GLU A 71 -5.14 -9.82 5.54
N TYR A 72 -5.08 -8.53 5.79
CA TYR A 72 -4.96 -7.94 7.12
C TYR A 72 -5.81 -6.68 7.22
N THR A 73 -6.39 -6.47 8.39
CA THR A 73 -7.22 -5.32 8.71
C THR A 73 -6.36 -4.07 8.89
N VAL A 74 -6.76 -2.98 8.26
CA VAL A 74 -6.28 -1.64 8.63
C VAL A 74 -7.38 -0.98 9.45
N PRO A 75 -7.14 -0.60 10.72
CA PRO A 75 -8.13 0.08 11.54
C PRO A 75 -8.63 1.37 10.88
N THR A 76 -9.94 1.60 10.95
CA THR A 76 -10.53 2.91 10.62
C THR A 76 -10.88 3.61 11.93
N PRO A 77 -10.29 4.77 12.24
CA PRO A 77 -10.62 5.50 13.46
C PRO A 77 -12.12 5.75 13.60
N GLY A 78 -12.67 5.45 14.78
CA GLY A 78 -14.10 5.63 15.09
C GLY A 78 -15.05 4.58 14.51
N ALA A 79 -14.57 3.63 13.70
CA ALA A 79 -15.40 2.53 13.23
C ALA A 79 -15.76 1.59 14.39
N ARG A 80 -17.01 1.12 14.40
CA ARG A 80 -17.50 0.11 15.37
C ARG A 80 -17.23 -1.33 14.94
N ASP A 81 -16.80 -1.50 13.70
CA ASP A 81 -16.46 -2.77 13.08
C ASP A 81 -15.03 -2.71 12.51
N ARG A 82 -14.66 -3.71 11.69
CA ARG A 82 -13.33 -3.80 11.06
C ARG A 82 -13.08 -2.74 9.97
N GLY A 83 -14.07 -1.95 9.59
CA GLY A 83 -14.02 -1.04 8.46
C GLY A 83 -13.77 -1.73 7.11
N ALA A 84 -13.59 -0.92 6.07
CA ALA A 84 -13.34 -1.38 4.69
C ALA A 84 -11.85 -1.53 4.33
N ARG A 85 -10.95 -0.94 5.12
CA ARG A 85 -9.54 -0.80 4.76
C ARG A 85 -8.75 -2.08 5.04
N ARG A 86 -7.89 -2.50 4.12
CA ARG A 86 -7.08 -3.73 4.24
C ARG A 86 -5.70 -3.54 3.62
N ILE A 87 -4.76 -4.34 4.10
CA ILE A 87 -3.51 -4.63 3.38
C ILE A 87 -3.55 -6.10 2.96
N VAL A 88 -3.19 -6.38 1.71
CA VAL A 88 -2.98 -7.71 1.17
C VAL A 88 -1.49 -7.92 0.95
N ALA A 89 -0.90 -8.91 1.62
CA ALA A 89 0.50 -9.27 1.48
C ALA A 89 0.67 -10.47 0.55
N GLY A 90 1.56 -10.37 -0.42
CA GLY A 90 2.03 -11.46 -1.25
C GLY A 90 3.24 -12.17 -0.62
N ARG A 91 3.39 -13.47 -0.90
CA ARG A 91 4.57 -14.24 -0.45
C ARG A 91 5.90 -13.76 -1.05
N GLY A 92 5.86 -13.00 -2.15
CA GLY A 92 7.04 -12.41 -2.78
C GLY A 92 7.52 -11.12 -2.11
N GLY A 93 6.86 -10.67 -1.03
CA GLY A 93 7.19 -9.46 -0.30
C GLY A 93 6.48 -8.20 -0.82
N GLU A 94 5.61 -8.33 -1.80
CA GLU A 94 4.76 -7.23 -2.26
C GLU A 94 3.55 -7.01 -1.32
N PHE A 95 3.16 -5.75 -1.14
CA PHE A 95 1.99 -5.37 -0.36
C PHE A 95 1.05 -4.51 -1.21
N TYR A 96 -0.25 -4.66 -0.98
CA TYR A 96 -1.29 -3.88 -1.64
C TYR A 96 -2.25 -3.32 -0.61
N TYR A 97 -2.54 -2.03 -0.70
CA TYR A 97 -3.51 -1.35 0.13
C TYR A 97 -4.84 -1.21 -0.63
N THR A 98 -5.95 -1.44 0.07
CA THR A 98 -7.31 -1.14 -0.40
C THR A 98 -8.01 -0.35 0.69
N GLU A 99 -8.70 0.72 0.29
CA GLU A 99 -9.51 1.54 1.20
C GLU A 99 -11.02 1.25 1.11
N ASP A 100 -11.42 0.45 0.12
CA ASP A 100 -12.79 0.27 -0.35
C ASP A 100 -13.24 -1.19 -0.37
N HIS A 101 -12.66 -2.00 0.52
CA HIS A 101 -12.98 -3.41 0.69
C HIS A 101 -12.77 -4.23 -0.60
N TYR A 102 -11.52 -4.20 -1.10
CA TYR A 102 -11.01 -4.98 -2.23
C TYR A 102 -11.52 -4.58 -3.60
N ARG A 103 -12.21 -3.44 -3.75
CA ARG A 103 -12.71 -2.97 -5.06
C ARG A 103 -11.59 -2.33 -5.89
N THR A 104 -10.68 -1.63 -5.24
CA THR A 104 -9.48 -1.06 -5.85
C THR A 104 -8.25 -1.32 -4.98
N PHE A 105 -7.08 -1.32 -5.62
CA PHE A 105 -5.81 -1.56 -4.95
C PHE A 105 -4.75 -0.57 -5.39
N LYS A 106 -3.90 -0.19 -4.44
CA LYS A 106 -2.62 0.47 -4.68
C LYS A 106 -1.50 -0.41 -4.13
N ARG A 107 -0.51 -0.74 -4.94
CA ARG A 107 0.71 -1.44 -4.50
C ARG A 107 1.52 -0.49 -3.63
N ILE A 108 1.91 -0.97 -2.45
CA ILE A 108 2.74 -0.19 -1.54
C ILE A 108 4.19 -0.32 -1.99
N ILE A 109 4.86 0.82 -2.13
CA ILE A 109 6.29 0.92 -2.45
C ILE A 109 6.99 1.72 -1.34
N GLU A 110 8.24 1.35 -1.04
CA GLU A 110 9.07 2.09 -0.06
C GLU A 110 9.64 3.38 -0.67
#